data_AF-A0A2J0KRM5-F1
#
_entry.id   AF-A0A2J0KRM5-F1
#
_cell.length_a   1.000
_cell.length_b   1.000
_cell.length_c   1.000
_cell.angle_alpha   90.00
_cell.angle_beta   90.00
_cell.angle_gamma   90.00
#
_symmetry.space_group_name_H-M   'P 1'
#
loop_
_entity.id
_entity.type
_entity.pdbx_description
1 polymer ?
#
loop_
_entity_poly.entity_id
_entity_poly.type
_entity_poly.pdbx_seq_one_letter_code
_entity_poly.pdbx_strand_id
1 'polypeptide(L)'
;MSHFFRWLCLALALIVWPARASADVSVDELKPVDLDGDGKMENVSLFYSEPDDYGNCTASFEIKSLGKTYSVPLKEGLNLDTTYLKALVLSPKIKPFIVVDAKRGSNIDRRVYSFDGRHIKEELLVYSNFPSFVEKDTDRDGVNEMVAKYRDDRPGRDPKKDSYERIYKWNGARFYDCTEDRFKKPEAPPPPKPSEDDEL
;
A
#
# COMPACT_ATOMS: atom_id res chain seq x y z
N MET A 1 32.27 50.36 -22.34
CA MET A 1 30.94 50.06 -21.74
C MET A 1 31.11 50.00 -20.23
N SER A 2 30.33 50.81 -19.49
CA SER A 2 30.57 51.07 -18.07
C SER A 2 30.23 49.85 -17.18
N HIS A 3 31.00 49.67 -16.10
CA HIS A 3 30.80 48.59 -15.12
C HIS A 3 29.38 48.54 -14.56
N PHE A 4 28.67 49.67 -14.55
CA PHE A 4 27.29 49.81 -14.09
C PHE A 4 26.30 48.89 -14.84
N PHE A 5 26.48 48.73 -16.15
CA PHE A 5 25.60 47.89 -16.95
C PHE A 5 25.79 46.39 -16.66
N ARG A 6 27.01 45.97 -16.33
CA ARG A 6 27.32 44.58 -15.92
C ARG A 6 26.72 44.25 -14.55
N TRP A 7 26.73 45.19 -13.60
CA TRP A 7 26.11 45.01 -12.29
C TRP A 7 24.58 44.98 -12.37
N LEU A 8 23.98 45.78 -13.26
CA LEU A 8 22.53 45.79 -13.50
C LEU A 8 22.04 44.46 -14.10
N CYS A 9 22.78 43.89 -15.06
CA CYS A 9 22.47 42.56 -15.62
C CYS A 9 22.63 41.44 -14.58
N LEU A 10 23.61 41.53 -13.67
CA LEU A 10 23.79 40.54 -12.60
C LEU A 10 22.66 40.61 -11.56
N ALA A 11 22.21 41.83 -11.22
CA ALA A 11 21.07 42.04 -10.32
C ALA A 11 19.75 41.55 -10.93
N LEU A 12 19.53 41.77 -12.24
CA LEU A 12 18.38 41.22 -12.96
C LEU A 12 18.41 39.69 -13.04
N ALA A 13 19.58 39.07 -13.21
CA ALA A 13 19.71 37.61 -13.17
C ALA A 13 19.42 37.02 -11.77
N LEU A 14 19.74 37.75 -10.70
CA LEU A 14 19.45 37.34 -9.32
C LEU A 14 17.98 37.52 -8.92
N ILE A 15 17.26 38.49 -9.51
CA ILE A 15 15.83 38.72 -9.24
C ILE A 15 14.95 37.73 -10.03
N VAL A 16 15.42 37.21 -11.16
CA VAL A 16 14.65 36.21 -11.96
C VAL A 16 14.86 34.77 -11.47
N TRP A 17 15.81 34.51 -10.55
CA TRP A 17 16.14 33.13 -10.14
C TRP A 17 15.23 32.48 -9.07
N PRO A 18 14.39 33.15 -8.26
CA PRO A 18 13.40 32.44 -7.46
C PRO A 18 12.01 32.59 -8.08
N ALA A 19 11.84 32.29 -9.37
CA ALA A 19 10.53 32.33 -10.03
C ALA A 19 10.28 31.15 -10.97
N ARG A 20 10.98 30.03 -10.78
CA ARG A 20 10.55 28.74 -11.31
C ARG A 20 10.30 27.76 -10.18
N ALA A 21 9.02 27.71 -9.84
CA ALA A 21 8.30 26.49 -9.52
C ALA A 21 8.78 25.73 -8.29
N SER A 22 8.51 26.29 -7.11
CA SER A 22 7.81 25.46 -6.12
C SER A 22 6.38 25.30 -6.65
N ALA A 23 6.17 24.36 -7.58
CA ALA A 23 4.83 23.77 -7.68
C ALA A 23 4.54 23.23 -6.28
N ASP A 24 3.42 23.64 -5.68
CA ASP A 24 2.91 23.03 -4.46
C ASP A 24 2.61 21.57 -4.79
N VAL A 25 3.66 20.73 -4.76
CA VAL A 25 3.50 19.29 -4.83
C VAL A 25 2.82 18.95 -3.53
N SER A 26 1.55 18.60 -3.60
CA SER A 26 0.87 18.03 -2.44
C SER A 26 1.58 16.72 -2.12
N VAL A 27 2.14 16.62 -0.92
CA VAL A 27 2.89 15.46 -0.47
C VAL A 27 2.08 14.80 0.64
N ASP A 28 1.75 13.52 0.45
CA ASP A 28 1.27 12.68 1.54
C ASP A 28 2.48 11.93 2.12
N GLU A 29 2.75 12.08 3.42
CA GLU A 29 3.93 11.52 4.07
C GLU A 29 3.54 10.49 5.13
N LEU A 30 4.21 9.34 5.10
CA LEU A 30 4.14 8.40 6.20
C LEU A 30 4.95 8.86 7.39
N LYS A 31 4.43 8.54 8.58
CA LYS A 31 5.26 8.52 9.78
C LYS A 31 6.47 7.60 9.53
N PRO A 32 7.68 8.02 9.94
CA PRO A 32 8.87 7.20 9.74
C PRO A 32 8.69 5.78 10.27
N VAL A 33 9.11 4.79 9.49
CA VAL A 33 8.87 3.38 9.76
C VAL A 33 10.04 2.55 9.27
N ASP A 34 10.44 1.54 10.04
CA ASP A 34 11.47 0.56 9.65
C ASP A 34 10.87 -0.46 8.68
N LEU A 35 11.10 -0.24 7.39
CA LEU A 35 10.48 -1.00 6.30
C LEU A 35 11.24 -2.28 5.93
N ASP A 36 12.54 -2.35 6.22
CA ASP A 36 13.38 -3.50 5.88
C ASP A 36 13.70 -4.39 7.09
N GLY A 37 13.44 -3.93 8.32
CA GLY A 37 13.64 -4.63 9.58
C GLY A 37 15.04 -4.47 10.16
N ASP A 38 15.82 -3.48 9.70
CA ASP A 38 17.20 -3.26 10.15
C ASP A 38 17.32 -2.33 11.39
N GLY A 39 16.19 -1.83 11.89
CA GLY A 39 16.09 -0.92 13.03
C GLY A 39 16.26 0.56 12.67
N LYS A 40 16.47 0.92 11.40
CA LYS A 40 16.51 2.31 10.94
C LYS A 40 15.17 2.68 10.33
N MET A 41 14.80 3.94 10.49
CA MET A 41 13.51 4.43 10.01
C MET A 41 13.66 5.00 8.59
N GLU A 42 12.78 4.58 7.70
CA GLU A 42 12.59 5.17 6.39
C GLU A 42 11.54 6.28 6.41
N ASN A 43 11.76 7.31 5.59
CA ASN A 43 10.73 8.28 5.25
C ASN A 43 10.12 7.90 3.90
N VAL A 44 8.79 7.84 3.85
CA VAL A 44 8.05 7.56 2.62
C VAL A 44 7.16 8.75 2.30
N SER A 45 7.25 9.23 1.07
CA SER A 45 6.50 10.38 0.59
C SER A 45 5.83 10.03 -0.73
N LEU A 46 4.56 10.38 -0.89
CA LEU A 46 3.80 10.22 -2.12
C LEU A 46 3.64 11.58 -2.78
N PHE A 47 4.13 11.69 -4.01
CA PHE A 47 4.15 12.90 -4.81
C PHE A 47 3.15 12.77 -5.95
N TYR A 48 2.40 13.83 -6.19
CA TYR A 48 1.42 13.90 -7.27
C TYR A 48 1.85 14.91 -8.33
N SER A 49 1.54 14.61 -9.59
CA SER A 49 1.57 15.64 -10.63
C SER A 49 0.41 16.61 -10.48
N GLU A 50 0.46 17.70 -11.23
CA GLU A 50 -0.69 18.58 -11.40
C GLU A 50 -1.90 17.76 -11.91
N PRO A 51 -3.10 17.96 -11.31
CA PRO A 51 -4.30 17.29 -11.76
C PRO A 51 -4.82 17.86 -13.10
N ASP A 52 -5.42 17.00 -13.93
CA ASP A 52 -6.15 17.40 -15.13
C ASP A 52 -7.53 18.04 -14.80
N ASP A 53 -8.27 18.45 -15.83
CA ASP A 53 -9.61 19.05 -15.69
C ASP A 53 -10.64 18.13 -15.00
N TYR A 54 -10.33 16.83 -14.89
CA TYR A 54 -11.16 15.82 -14.23
C TYR A 54 -10.61 15.44 -12.84
N GLY A 55 -9.56 16.11 -12.37
CA GLY A 55 -8.91 15.85 -11.09
C GLY A 55 -7.97 14.64 -11.10
N ASN A 56 -7.68 14.05 -12.26
CA ASN A 56 -6.75 12.93 -12.34
C ASN A 56 -5.32 13.44 -12.39
N CYS A 57 -4.43 12.75 -11.70
CA CYS A 57 -3.00 12.98 -11.73
C CYS A 57 -2.24 11.66 -11.90
N THR A 58 -0.96 11.80 -12.25
CA THR A 58 0.03 10.74 -12.06
C THR A 58 0.61 10.89 -10.65
N ALA A 59 1.16 9.81 -10.11
CA ALA A 59 1.82 9.87 -8.83
C ALA A 59 3.05 8.95 -8.79
N SER A 60 3.95 9.23 -7.86
CA SER A 60 5.08 8.38 -7.54
C SER A 60 5.30 8.44 -6.03
N PHE A 61 5.67 7.33 -5.41
CA PHE A 61 6.17 7.40 -4.05
C PHE A 61 7.69 7.21 -4.02
N GLU A 62 8.30 7.87 -3.04
CA GLU A 62 9.72 7.75 -2.77
C GLU A 62 9.95 7.18 -1.37
N ILE A 63 11.04 6.42 -1.22
CA ILE A 63 11.59 5.97 0.05
C ILE A 63 12.96 6.59 0.20
N LYS A 64 13.19 7.33 1.28
CA LYS A 64 14.51 7.82 1.69
C LYS A 64 15.07 6.89 2.78
N SER A 65 16.12 6.15 2.45
CA SER A 65 16.84 5.25 3.36
C SER A 65 18.34 5.43 3.21
N LEU A 66 19.05 5.58 4.34
CA LEU A 66 20.54 5.62 4.38
C LEU A 66 21.19 6.61 3.39
N GLY A 67 20.58 7.78 3.20
CA GLY A 67 21.08 8.81 2.28
C GLY A 67 20.85 8.51 0.80
N LYS A 68 20.08 7.46 0.47
CA LYS A 68 19.62 7.15 -0.88
C LYS A 68 18.11 7.35 -0.99
N THR A 69 17.67 7.72 -2.19
CA THR A 69 16.25 7.83 -2.54
C THR A 69 15.91 6.77 -3.57
N TYR A 70 14.85 6.01 -3.30
CA TYR A 70 14.27 5.03 -4.20
C TYR A 70 12.89 5.55 -4.62
N SER A 71 12.55 5.49 -5.91
CA SER A 71 11.30 6.03 -6.44
C SER A 71 10.55 4.99 -7.27
N VAL A 72 9.24 4.94 -7.10
CA VAL A 72 8.34 4.07 -7.88
C VAL A 72 7.25 4.92 -8.53
N PRO A 73 7.17 4.96 -9.87
CA PRO A 73 6.04 5.57 -10.55
C PRO A 73 4.79 4.68 -10.39
N LEU A 74 3.67 5.30 -10.05
CA LEU A 74 2.37 4.65 -9.98
C LEU A 74 1.64 4.83 -11.32
N LYS A 75 0.74 3.89 -11.64
CA LYS A 75 -0.03 3.97 -12.91
C LYS A 75 -1.01 5.16 -12.88
N GLU A 76 -1.44 5.57 -14.06
CA GLU A 76 -2.36 6.70 -14.32
C GLU A 76 -3.75 6.56 -13.67
N GLY A 77 -4.45 7.70 -13.55
CA GLY A 77 -5.82 7.79 -13.04
C GLY A 77 -5.92 7.87 -11.52
N LEU A 78 -4.87 8.32 -10.85
CA LEU A 78 -4.93 8.62 -9.43
C LEU A 78 -5.58 10.00 -9.24
N ASN A 79 -6.11 10.26 -8.05
CA ASN A 79 -6.67 11.55 -7.70
C ASN A 79 -6.14 11.94 -6.32
N LEU A 80 -5.71 13.18 -6.18
CA LEU A 80 -5.07 13.69 -4.97
C LEU A 80 -5.94 13.51 -3.72
N ASP A 81 -7.24 13.76 -3.83
CA ASP A 81 -8.17 13.75 -2.69
C ASP A 81 -8.58 12.33 -2.27
N THR A 82 -8.29 11.34 -3.12
CA THR A 82 -8.77 9.97 -2.93
C THR A 82 -7.67 8.93 -2.94
N THR A 83 -6.41 9.36 -3.09
CA THR A 83 -5.24 8.50 -3.01
C THR A 83 -4.50 8.78 -1.72
N TYR A 84 -4.15 7.73 -0.97
CA TYR A 84 -3.48 7.89 0.32
C TYR A 84 -2.46 6.79 0.56
N LEU A 85 -1.41 7.19 1.28
CA LEU A 85 -0.29 6.37 1.66
C LEU A 85 -0.49 5.85 3.10
N LYS A 86 -0.24 4.57 3.34
CA LYS A 86 -0.27 3.98 4.68
C LYS A 86 0.77 2.89 4.85
N ALA A 87 1.18 2.62 6.10
CA ALA A 87 1.94 1.42 6.43
C ALA A 87 0.97 0.27 6.74
N LEU A 88 1.25 -0.91 6.19
CA LEU A 88 0.54 -2.16 6.48
C LEU A 88 1.41 -3.03 7.38
N VAL A 89 0.97 -3.21 8.63
CA VAL A 89 1.65 -4.05 9.62
C VAL A 89 0.81 -5.30 9.84
N LEU A 90 1.28 -6.44 9.33
CA LEU A 90 0.56 -7.71 9.48
C LEU A 90 0.77 -8.33 10.86
N SER A 91 1.96 -8.19 11.42
CA SER A 91 2.36 -8.73 12.73
C SER A 91 3.63 -8.03 13.19
N PRO A 92 3.90 -7.89 14.51
CA PRO A 92 5.17 -7.35 15.00
C PRO A 92 6.42 -8.13 14.54
N LYS A 93 6.25 -9.37 14.08
CA LYS A 93 7.35 -10.23 13.58
C LYS A 93 7.61 -10.08 12.09
N ILE A 94 6.75 -9.37 11.37
CA ILE A 94 6.84 -9.19 9.92
C ILE A 94 7.09 -7.71 9.68
N LYS A 95 8.12 -7.39 8.89
CA LYS A 95 8.40 -6.01 8.50
C LYS A 95 7.17 -5.37 7.84
N PRO A 96 6.91 -4.07 8.04
CA PRO A 96 5.79 -3.37 7.43
C PRO A 96 5.90 -3.33 5.90
N PHE A 97 4.75 -3.19 5.24
CA PHE A 97 4.64 -2.91 3.81
C PHE A 97 4.15 -1.48 3.58
N ILE A 98 4.49 -0.91 2.43
CA ILE A 98 3.92 0.36 1.98
C ILE A 98 2.64 0.04 1.23
N VAL A 99 1.57 0.76 1.56
CA VAL A 99 0.30 0.66 0.86
C VAL A 99 -0.05 2.00 0.23
N VAL A 100 -0.42 1.94 -1.05
CA VAL A 100 -1.07 3.03 -1.76
C VAL A 100 -2.49 2.60 -2.08
N ASP A 101 -3.44 3.26 -1.44
CA ASP A 101 -4.86 3.06 -1.66
C ASP A 101 -5.40 4.20 -2.55
N ALA A 102 -6.12 3.87 -3.62
CA ALA A 102 -6.75 4.82 -4.53
C ALA A 102 -8.26 4.57 -4.57
N LYS A 103 -9.03 5.47 -3.95
CA LYS A 103 -10.49 5.37 -3.86
C LYS A 103 -11.15 5.99 -5.09
N ARG A 104 -12.12 5.27 -5.67
CA ARG A 104 -12.94 5.70 -6.81
C ARG A 104 -14.41 5.44 -6.51
N GLY A 105 -15.09 6.46 -5.98
CA GLY A 105 -16.47 6.34 -5.50
C GLY A 105 -16.59 5.35 -4.33
N SER A 106 -17.33 4.26 -4.52
CA SER A 106 -17.45 3.18 -3.52
C SER A 106 -16.35 2.13 -3.61
N ASN A 107 -15.45 2.24 -4.58
CA ASN A 107 -14.44 1.24 -4.86
C ASN A 107 -13.06 1.73 -4.43
N ILE A 108 -12.12 0.80 -4.30
CA ILE A 108 -10.76 1.09 -3.89
C ILE A 108 -9.79 0.11 -4.56
N ASP A 109 -8.75 0.66 -5.17
CA ASP A 109 -7.58 -0.09 -5.62
C ASP A 109 -6.49 0.01 -4.55
N ARG A 110 -6.00 -1.11 -4.05
CA ARG A 110 -4.88 -1.19 -3.11
C ARG A 110 -3.67 -1.80 -3.79
N ARG A 111 -2.55 -1.10 -3.71
CA ARG A 111 -1.22 -1.59 -4.06
C ARG A 111 -0.40 -1.76 -2.81
N VAL A 112 0.26 -2.90 -2.68
CA VAL A 112 1.15 -3.23 -1.57
C VAL A 112 2.56 -3.39 -2.10
N TYR A 113 3.51 -2.68 -1.50
CA TYR A 113 4.92 -2.70 -1.87
C TYR A 113 5.76 -3.15 -0.67
N SER A 114 6.79 -3.95 -0.94
CA SER A 114 7.84 -4.29 0.01
C SER A 114 9.14 -3.52 -0.31
N PHE A 115 9.94 -3.25 0.71
CA PHE A 115 11.27 -2.66 0.59
C PHE A 115 12.29 -3.53 1.32
N ASP A 116 13.41 -3.90 0.68
CA ASP A 116 14.46 -4.76 1.25
C ASP A 116 15.75 -4.02 1.64
N GLY A 117 15.68 -2.68 1.71
CA GLY A 117 16.84 -1.80 1.91
C GLY A 117 17.49 -1.34 0.59
N ARG A 118 17.17 -1.99 -0.54
CA ARG A 118 17.79 -1.72 -1.85
C ARG A 118 16.81 -1.68 -3.02
N HIS A 119 15.71 -2.43 -2.93
CA HIS A 119 14.73 -2.60 -3.99
C HIS A 119 13.33 -2.43 -3.43
N ILE A 120 12.47 -1.83 -4.25
CA ILE A 120 11.04 -1.76 -4.01
C ILE A 120 10.36 -2.75 -4.95
N LYS A 121 9.48 -3.59 -4.42
CA LYS A 121 8.75 -4.61 -5.18
C LYS A 121 7.26 -4.49 -4.92
N GLU A 122 6.45 -4.46 -5.99
CA GLU A 122 4.99 -4.61 -5.87
C GLU A 122 4.68 -6.06 -5.51
N GLU A 123 4.12 -6.28 -4.32
CA GLU A 123 3.79 -7.61 -3.80
C GLU A 123 2.35 -8.00 -4.12
N LEU A 124 1.46 -7.02 -4.21
CA LEU A 124 0.04 -7.26 -4.39
C LEU A 124 -0.67 -6.03 -4.97
N LEU A 125 -1.56 -6.27 -5.94
CA LEU A 125 -2.54 -5.30 -6.43
C LEU A 125 -3.93 -5.94 -6.29
N VAL A 126 -4.81 -5.31 -5.50
CA VAL A 126 -6.18 -5.79 -5.29
C VAL A 126 -7.17 -4.66 -5.47
N TYR A 127 -8.29 -4.97 -6.11
CA TYR A 127 -9.46 -4.11 -6.19
C TYR A 127 -10.52 -4.56 -5.19
N SER A 128 -11.26 -3.63 -4.58
CA SER A 128 -12.46 -3.90 -3.77
C SER A 128 -13.57 -2.97 -4.22
N ASN A 129 -14.81 -3.47 -4.31
CA ASN A 129 -15.99 -2.65 -4.65
C ASN A 129 -16.73 -2.12 -3.39
N PHE A 130 -16.01 -2.12 -2.26
CA PHE A 130 -16.34 -1.47 -1.00
C PHE A 130 -15.28 -0.40 -0.67
N PRO A 131 -15.61 0.63 0.14
CA PRO A 131 -14.75 1.80 0.30
C PRO A 131 -13.53 1.59 1.20
N SER A 132 -13.22 0.34 1.58
CA SER A 132 -12.06 0.00 2.39
C SER A 132 -11.70 -1.49 2.29
N PHE A 133 -10.49 -1.81 2.74
CA PHE A 133 -10.09 -3.17 3.10
C PHE A 133 -10.09 -3.31 4.62
N VAL A 134 -10.26 -4.53 5.10
CA VAL A 134 -10.13 -4.88 6.52
C VAL A 134 -8.83 -5.66 6.71
N GLU A 135 -8.10 -5.37 7.78
CA GLU A 135 -6.93 -6.13 8.20
C GLU A 135 -7.29 -6.86 9.49
N LYS A 136 -7.26 -8.19 9.47
CA LYS A 136 -7.71 -9.01 10.60
C LYS A 136 -7.05 -10.37 10.58
N ASP A 137 -6.62 -10.83 11.75
CA ASP A 137 -6.23 -12.22 11.99
C ASP A 137 -7.44 -13.15 11.88
N THR A 138 -7.51 -13.85 10.76
CA THR A 138 -8.65 -14.65 10.33
C THR A 138 -8.59 -16.10 10.77
N ASP A 139 -7.40 -16.64 11.03
CA ASP A 139 -7.15 -18.03 11.42
C ASP A 139 -6.47 -18.18 12.79
N ARG A 140 -6.23 -17.06 13.50
CA ARG A 140 -5.69 -16.95 14.87
C ARG A 140 -4.23 -17.36 14.98
N ASP A 141 -3.43 -17.15 13.94
CA ASP A 141 -1.99 -17.41 13.98
C ASP A 141 -1.13 -16.21 14.43
N GLY A 142 -1.77 -15.07 14.73
CA GLY A 142 -1.09 -13.83 15.14
C GLY A 142 -0.56 -12.99 13.97
N VAL A 143 -0.96 -13.30 12.74
CA VAL A 143 -0.68 -12.54 11.53
C VAL A 143 -2.01 -12.08 10.93
N ASN A 144 -2.18 -10.76 10.76
CA ASN A 144 -3.36 -10.23 10.09
C ASN A 144 -3.33 -10.59 8.59
N GLU A 145 -4.47 -11.00 8.05
CA GLU A 145 -4.72 -11.05 6.62
C GLU A 145 -5.38 -9.78 6.13
N MET A 146 -5.22 -9.52 4.83
CA MET A 146 -5.89 -8.44 4.15
C MET A 146 -7.18 -8.96 3.51
N VAL A 147 -8.31 -8.40 3.89
CA VAL A 147 -9.65 -8.82 3.46
C VAL A 147 -10.23 -7.77 2.51
N ALA A 148 -10.47 -8.19 1.27
CA ALA A 148 -11.13 -7.41 0.23
C ALA A 148 -12.59 -7.84 0.13
N LYS A 149 -13.52 -6.89 -0.01
CA LYS A 149 -14.95 -7.19 -0.07
C LYS A 149 -15.51 -6.90 -1.46
N TYR A 150 -16.36 -7.81 -1.92
CA TYR A 150 -16.97 -7.77 -3.24
C TYR A 150 -18.49 -7.93 -3.12
N ARG A 151 -19.25 -7.03 -3.74
CA ARG A 151 -20.67 -7.19 -4.00
C ARG A 151 -20.90 -8.43 -4.87
N ASP A 152 -21.92 -9.20 -4.54
CA ASP A 152 -22.34 -10.37 -5.31
C ASP A 152 -23.44 -9.93 -6.30
N ASP A 153 -23.07 -9.80 -7.58
CA ASP A 153 -23.93 -9.36 -8.67
C ASP A 153 -24.60 -10.51 -9.43
N ARG A 154 -24.51 -11.74 -8.91
CA ARG A 154 -25.13 -12.92 -9.52
C ARG A 154 -26.67 -12.80 -9.52
N PRO A 155 -27.37 -13.35 -10.54
CA PRO A 155 -28.83 -13.34 -10.59
C PRO A 155 -29.46 -13.93 -9.31
N GLY A 156 -30.41 -13.22 -8.72
CA GLY A 156 -31.10 -13.63 -7.49
C GLY A 156 -30.44 -13.17 -6.18
N ARG A 157 -29.35 -12.39 -6.26
CA ARG A 157 -28.70 -11.74 -5.11
C ARG A 157 -29.02 -10.25 -5.09
N ASP A 158 -29.08 -9.65 -3.90
CA ASP A 158 -29.13 -8.20 -3.70
C ASP A 158 -27.69 -7.68 -3.57
N PRO A 159 -27.11 -7.01 -4.58
CA PRO A 159 -25.71 -6.59 -4.55
C PRO A 159 -25.37 -5.58 -3.45
N LYS A 160 -26.38 -5.00 -2.79
CA LYS A 160 -26.18 -4.12 -1.61
C LYS A 160 -26.08 -4.91 -0.31
N LYS A 161 -26.65 -6.12 -0.25
CA LYS A 161 -26.69 -6.98 0.95
C LYS A 161 -25.78 -8.20 0.83
N ASP A 162 -25.80 -8.84 -0.33
CA ASP A 162 -24.99 -9.99 -0.67
C ASP A 162 -23.59 -9.54 -1.07
N SER A 163 -22.61 -10.09 -0.37
CA SER A 163 -21.20 -9.83 -0.62
C SER A 163 -20.37 -11.06 -0.27
N TYR A 164 -19.22 -11.18 -0.91
CA TYR A 164 -18.21 -12.17 -0.58
C TYR A 164 -16.88 -11.47 -0.28
N GLU A 165 -16.01 -12.18 0.42
CA GLU A 165 -14.69 -11.70 0.80
C GLU A 165 -13.63 -12.48 0.02
N ARG A 166 -12.55 -11.79 -0.39
CA ARG A 166 -11.29 -12.46 -0.73
C ARG A 166 -10.26 -12.13 0.33
N ILE A 167 -9.53 -13.14 0.77
CA ILE A 167 -8.58 -13.03 1.88
C ILE A 167 -7.19 -13.26 1.33
N TYR A 168 -6.28 -12.31 1.59
CA TYR A 168 -4.91 -12.35 1.13
C TYR A 168 -3.97 -12.48 2.32
N LYS A 169 -3.18 -13.56 2.34
CA LYS A 169 -2.22 -13.87 3.41
C LYS A 169 -0.79 -13.75 2.92
N TRP A 170 0.10 -13.28 3.79
CA TRP A 170 1.54 -13.27 3.54
C TRP A 170 2.18 -14.57 4.05
N ASN A 171 2.96 -15.25 3.21
CA ASN A 171 3.63 -16.50 3.60
C ASN A 171 5.13 -16.37 3.88
N GLY A 172 5.66 -15.15 3.96
CA GLY A 172 7.10 -14.88 4.08
C GLY A 172 7.77 -14.50 2.76
N ALA A 173 7.16 -14.83 1.61
CA ALA A 173 7.74 -14.57 0.28
C ALA A 173 6.81 -13.78 -0.66
N ARG A 174 5.50 -13.98 -0.55
CA ARG A 174 4.48 -13.30 -1.36
C ARG A 174 3.13 -13.27 -0.64
N PHE A 175 2.25 -12.39 -1.09
CA PHE A 175 0.82 -12.53 -0.82
C PHE A 175 0.21 -13.62 -1.71
N TYR A 176 -0.77 -14.35 -1.17
CA TYR A 176 -1.58 -15.30 -1.92
C TYR A 176 -3.04 -15.23 -1.46
N ASP A 177 -3.97 -15.60 -2.34
CA ASP A 177 -5.39 -15.70 -2.01
C ASP A 177 -5.66 -17.02 -1.29
N CYS A 178 -6.14 -16.95 -0.05
CA CYS A 178 -6.46 -18.10 0.81
C CYS A 178 -7.96 -18.23 1.09
N THR A 179 -8.82 -17.62 0.27
CA THR A 179 -10.29 -17.60 0.49
C THR A 179 -10.88 -19.00 0.64
N GLU A 180 -10.39 -19.98 -0.12
CA GLU A 180 -10.91 -21.36 -0.10
C GLU A 180 -10.39 -22.18 1.09
N ASP A 181 -9.23 -21.84 1.65
CA ASP A 181 -8.61 -22.63 2.72
C ASP A 181 -9.39 -22.54 4.04
N ARG A 182 -10.22 -21.50 4.21
CA ARG A 182 -11.17 -21.38 5.34
C ARG A 182 -12.29 -22.42 5.34
N PHE A 183 -12.63 -22.98 4.19
CA PHE A 183 -13.70 -23.98 4.10
C PHE A 183 -13.22 -25.40 4.36
N LYS A 184 -11.90 -25.61 4.47
CA LYS A 184 -11.34 -26.88 4.93
C LYS A 184 -11.48 -26.93 6.45
N LYS A 185 -12.45 -27.74 6.93
CA LYS A 185 -12.56 -28.08 8.36
C LYS A 185 -11.19 -28.52 8.88
N PRO A 186 -10.82 -28.19 10.13
CA PRO A 186 -9.72 -28.87 10.79
C PRO A 186 -9.99 -30.37 10.69
N GLU A 187 -9.04 -31.14 10.15
CA GLU A 187 -9.12 -32.59 10.26
C GLU A 187 -9.25 -32.91 11.75
N ALA A 188 -10.29 -33.68 12.10
CA ALA A 188 -10.44 -34.16 13.47
C ALA A 188 -9.13 -34.85 13.84
N PRO A 189 -8.61 -34.64 15.07
CA PRO A 189 -7.43 -35.37 15.51
C PRO A 189 -7.69 -36.87 15.29
N PRO A 190 -6.67 -37.63 14.86
CA PRO A 190 -6.83 -39.06 14.66
C PRO A 190 -7.40 -39.66 15.95
N PRO A 191 -8.35 -40.62 15.84
CA PRO A 191 -8.92 -41.24 17.03
C PRO A 191 -7.78 -41.77 17.91
N PRO A 192 -7.90 -41.65 19.24
CA PRO A 192 -6.90 -42.23 20.13
C PRO A 192 -6.73 -43.70 19.77
N LYS A 193 -5.48 -44.14 19.64
CA LYS A 193 -5.20 -45.58 19.48
C LYS A 193 -5.89 -46.33 20.63
N PRO A 194 -6.55 -47.47 20.36
CA PRO A 194 -7.02 -48.33 21.43
C PRO A 194 -5.85 -48.63 22.35
N SER A 195 -6.02 -48.39 23.66
CA SER A 195 -5.08 -48.89 24.65
C SER A 195 -5.07 -50.41 24.57
N GLU A 196 -3.90 -51.02 24.48
CA GLU A 196 -3.71 -52.48 24.44
C GLU A 196 -4.04 -53.17 25.79
N ASP A 197 -4.73 -52.49 26.70
CA ASP A 197 -4.97 -52.93 28.08
C ASP A 197 -6.42 -53.40 28.36
N ASP A 198 -7.29 -53.48 27.34
CA ASP A 198 -8.67 -53.96 27.47
C ASP A 198 -8.86 -55.45 27.06
N GLU A 199 -7.81 -56.27 27.16
CA GLU A 199 -7.93 -57.73 27.10
C GLU A 199 -7.29 -58.39 28.34
N LEU A 200 -7.94 -58.27 29.50
CA LEU A 200 -7.76 -59.18 30.66
C LEU A 200 -9.08 -59.44 31.38
#